data_AF-A0A958EM94-F1
#
_entry.id   AF-A0A958EM94-F1
#
_cell.length_a   1.000
_cell.length_b   1.000
_cell.length_c   1.000
_cell.angle_alpha   90.00
_cell.angle_beta   90.00
_cell.angle_gamma   90.00
#
_symmetry.space_group_name_H-M   'P 1'
#
loop_
_entity.id
_entity.type
_entity.pdbx_description
1 polymer ?
#
loop_
_entity_poly.entity_id
_entity_poly.type
_entity_poly.pdbx_seq_one_letter_code
_entity_poly.pdbx_strand_id
1 'polypeptide(L)'
;AFDDNTRIITYTHTMRSQIDQLDQSQIVDWPASADEIKSALEFYTDSLTINESRQHFQRLTRGVIKLIQNYGYSTDVFVMKCPMAFNNTGATWLQTDKDLINPYFGAEMFKCGNVLSQLYHAEEN
;
A
#
# COMPACT_ATOMS: atom_id res chain seq x y z
N ALA A 1 23.19 -4.07 12.41
CA ALA A 1 22.58 -2.93 11.71
C ALA A 1 21.29 -3.43 11.09
N PHE A 2 20.15 -2.81 11.39
CA PHE A 2 18.90 -3.12 10.71
C PHE A 2 19.03 -2.61 9.29
N ASP A 3 19.25 -3.52 8.35
CA ASP A 3 19.41 -3.18 6.95
C ASP A 3 18.04 -2.75 6.38
N ASP A 4 18.04 -1.66 5.61
CA ASP A 4 16.82 -1.08 5.04
C ASP A 4 16.08 -2.05 4.09
N ASN A 5 16.75 -3.06 3.53
CA ASN A 5 16.14 -4.09 2.68
C ASN A 5 15.23 -5.01 3.47
N THR A 6 15.60 -5.40 4.69
CA THR A 6 14.75 -6.29 5.51
C THR A 6 13.40 -5.63 5.83
N ARG A 7 13.35 -4.30 6.01
CA ARG A 7 12.11 -3.58 6.32
C ARG A 7 11.19 -3.40 5.11
N ILE A 8 11.69 -3.01 3.93
CA ILE A 8 10.81 -2.89 2.74
C ILE A 8 10.18 -4.24 2.40
N ILE A 9 10.95 -5.33 2.54
CA ILE A 9 10.50 -6.68 2.22
C ILE A 9 9.44 -7.10 3.24
N THR A 10 9.69 -6.86 4.53
CA THR A 10 8.68 -7.08 5.59
C THR A 10 7.43 -6.24 5.37
N TYR A 11 7.55 -4.97 4.97
CA TYR A 11 6.41 -4.10 4.66
C TYR A 11 5.66 -4.55 3.42
N THR A 12 6.38 -4.98 2.39
CA THR A 12 5.75 -5.46 1.16
C THR A 12 5.04 -6.77 1.44
N HIS A 13 5.60 -7.67 2.25
CA HIS A 13 4.90 -8.88 2.72
C HIS A 13 3.75 -8.58 3.67
N THR A 14 3.87 -7.59 4.56
CA THR A 14 2.79 -7.18 5.46
C THR A 14 1.65 -6.56 4.67
N MET A 15 1.96 -5.67 3.73
CA MET A 15 0.96 -5.07 2.87
C MET A 15 0.38 -6.12 1.91
N ARG A 16 1.19 -7.06 1.38
CA ARG A 16 0.68 -8.21 0.63
C ARG A 16 -0.25 -9.03 1.51
N SER A 17 0.11 -9.34 2.76
CA SER A 17 -0.76 -10.05 3.68
C SER A 17 -2.02 -9.26 4.02
N GLN A 18 -1.95 -7.93 4.11
CA GLN A 18 -3.11 -7.05 4.33
C GLN A 18 -3.97 -6.97 3.07
N ILE A 19 -3.37 -7.05 1.89
CA ILE A 19 -4.02 -7.12 0.58
C ILE A 19 -4.63 -8.50 0.32
N ASP A 20 -3.97 -9.57 0.74
CA ASP A 20 -4.49 -10.95 0.73
C ASP A 20 -5.60 -11.09 1.77
N GLN A 21 -5.54 -10.30 2.85
CA GLN A 21 -6.63 -10.08 3.81
C GLN A 21 -7.66 -9.05 3.33
N LEU A 22 -7.45 -8.35 2.20
CA LEU A 22 -8.56 -7.76 1.44
C LEU A 22 -9.29 -8.95 0.84
N ASP A 23 -10.10 -9.57 1.70
CA ASP A 23 -10.95 -10.68 1.35
C ASP A 23 -11.75 -10.28 0.11
N GLN A 24 -11.59 -11.05 -0.97
CA GLN A 24 -12.27 -10.82 -2.25
C GLN A 24 -13.80 -10.79 -2.08
N SER A 25 -14.32 -11.35 -0.98
CA SER A 25 -15.73 -11.28 -0.60
C SER A 25 -16.19 -9.90 -0.13
N GLN A 26 -15.28 -9.03 0.28
CA GLN A 26 -15.56 -7.70 0.86
C GLN A 26 -15.57 -6.59 -0.22
N ILE A 27 -15.18 -6.91 -1.45
CA ILE A 27 -15.20 -5.98 -2.57
C ILE A 27 -16.46 -6.26 -3.37
N VAL A 28 -17.44 -5.41 -3.17
CA VAL A 28 -18.71 -5.44 -3.90
C VAL A 28 -18.38 -5.08 -5.35
N ASP A 29 -18.38 -6.07 -6.25
CA ASP A 29 -18.22 -5.93 -7.70
C ASP A 29 -16.76 -5.74 -8.19
N TRP A 30 -15.97 -6.83 -8.18
CA TRP A 30 -14.55 -6.88 -8.58
C TRP A 30 -14.35 -6.57 -10.09
N PRO A 31 -13.79 -5.41 -10.46
CA PRO A 31 -13.60 -5.06 -11.87
C PRO A 31 -12.38 -5.75 -12.50
N ALA A 32 -12.30 -5.79 -13.83
CA ALA A 32 -11.13 -6.28 -14.56
C ALA A 32 -9.80 -5.60 -14.15
N SER A 33 -9.84 -4.36 -13.63
CA SER A 33 -8.66 -3.66 -13.09
C SER A 33 -8.12 -4.30 -11.80
N ALA A 34 -8.88 -5.14 -11.14
CA ALA A 34 -8.46 -5.84 -9.94
C ALA A 34 -7.69 -7.14 -10.26
N ASP A 35 -7.86 -7.71 -11.46
CA ASP A 35 -6.94 -8.74 -11.98
C ASP A 35 -5.55 -8.18 -12.29
N GLU A 36 -5.46 -6.91 -12.71
CA GLU A 36 -4.18 -6.21 -12.85
C GLU A 36 -3.50 -5.97 -11.48
N ILE A 37 -4.29 -5.66 -10.44
CA ILE A 37 -3.81 -5.56 -9.06
C ILE A 37 -3.30 -6.93 -8.59
N LYS A 38 -4.04 -8.01 -8.88
CA LYS A 38 -3.64 -9.38 -8.55
C LYS A 38 -2.35 -9.80 -9.25
N SER A 39 -2.25 -9.53 -10.55
CA SER A 39 -1.02 -9.78 -11.31
C SER A 39 0.16 -8.98 -10.76
N ALA A 40 -0.08 -7.75 -10.30
CA ALA A 40 0.94 -6.92 -9.64
C ALA A 40 1.37 -7.45 -8.27
N LEU A 41 0.50 -8.18 -7.55
CA LEU A 41 0.82 -8.88 -6.30
C LEU A 41 1.64 -10.15 -6.55
N GLU A 42 1.30 -10.89 -7.61
CA GLU A 42 1.98 -12.14 -7.98
C GLU A 42 3.41 -11.90 -8.48
N PHE A 43 3.69 -10.72 -9.05
CA PHE A 43 5.01 -10.39 -9.60
C PHE A 43 6.05 -9.89 -8.56
N TYR A 44 5.81 -10.05 -7.25
CA TYR A 44 6.82 -9.75 -6.25
C TYR A 44 7.81 -10.91 -6.11
N THR A 45 9.04 -10.73 -6.59
CA THR A 45 10.11 -11.72 -6.46
C THR A 45 11.13 -11.26 -5.41
N ASP A 46 11.68 -12.20 -4.64
CA ASP A 46 12.76 -11.94 -3.67
C ASP A 46 14.06 -11.43 -4.33
N SER A 47 14.10 -11.33 -5.66
CA SER A 47 15.22 -10.84 -6.46
C SER A 47 15.16 -9.35 -6.80
N LEU A 48 14.08 -8.64 -6.46
CA LEU A 48 13.96 -7.20 -6.75
C LEU A 48 14.95 -6.38 -5.90
N THR A 49 15.54 -5.35 -6.51
CA THR A 49 16.25 -4.31 -5.74
C THR A 49 15.28 -3.51 -4.88
N ILE A 50 15.80 -2.78 -3.89
CA ILE A 50 15.01 -1.87 -3.04
C ILE A 50 14.22 -0.83 -3.84
N ASN A 51 14.82 -0.28 -4.90
CA ASN A 51 14.18 0.74 -5.72
C ASN A 51 13.06 0.14 -6.58
N GLU A 52 13.29 -1.03 -7.15
CA GLU A 52 12.25 -1.76 -7.89
C GLU A 52 11.10 -2.13 -6.96
N SER A 53 11.39 -2.69 -5.79
CA SER A 53 10.38 -3.02 -4.76
C SER A 53 9.50 -1.82 -4.42
N ARG A 54 10.11 -0.64 -4.16
CA ARG A 54 9.37 0.60 -3.88
C ARG A 54 8.48 1.03 -5.05
N GLN A 55 8.97 0.93 -6.28
CA GLN A 55 8.18 1.29 -7.47
C GLN A 55 6.99 0.35 -7.67
N HIS A 56 7.19 -0.96 -7.49
CA HIS A 56 6.12 -1.95 -7.54
C HIS A 56 5.09 -1.69 -6.44
N PHE A 57 5.53 -1.46 -5.21
CA PHE A 57 4.69 -1.11 -4.07
C PHE A 57 3.82 0.14 -4.32
N GLN A 58 4.39 1.20 -4.90
CA GLN A 58 3.65 2.41 -5.23
C GLN A 58 2.58 2.16 -6.32
N ARG A 59 2.91 1.37 -7.35
CA ARG A 59 1.94 1.00 -8.41
C ARG A 59 0.76 0.24 -7.81
N LEU A 60 1.06 -0.77 -7.00
CA LEU A 60 0.08 -1.60 -6.31
C LEU A 60 -0.84 -0.77 -5.42
N THR A 61 -0.26 0.05 -4.53
CA THR A 61 -1.03 0.91 -3.62
C THR A 61 -2.01 1.80 -4.38
N ARG A 62 -1.58 2.43 -5.48
CA ARG A 62 -2.46 3.30 -6.28
C ARG A 62 -3.65 2.54 -6.86
N GLY A 63 -3.47 1.28 -7.24
CA GLY A 63 -4.56 0.41 -7.68
C GLY A 63 -5.55 0.14 -6.56
N VAL A 64 -5.05 -0.29 -5.39
CA VAL A 64 -5.87 -0.61 -4.22
C VAL A 64 -6.64 0.61 -3.70
N ILE A 65 -6.01 1.79 -3.62
CA ILE A 65 -6.71 3.02 -3.21
C ILE A 65 -7.91 3.30 -4.12
N LYS A 66 -7.72 3.23 -5.45
CA LYS A 66 -8.82 3.45 -6.40
C LYS A 66 -9.95 2.44 -6.23
N LEU A 67 -9.58 1.18 -5.99
CA LEU A 67 -10.55 0.12 -5.77
C LEU A 67 -11.37 0.38 -4.50
N ILE A 68 -10.72 0.67 -3.37
CA ILE A 68 -11.40 1.01 -2.11
C ILE A 68 -12.28 2.26 -2.29
N GLN A 69 -11.82 3.28 -3.01
CA GLN A 69 -12.60 4.49 -3.27
C GLN A 69 -13.87 4.24 -4.11
N ASN A 70 -13.82 3.27 -5.02
CA ASN A 70 -14.93 3.00 -5.94
C ASN A 70 -15.94 2.00 -5.38
N TYR A 71 -15.47 1.01 -4.62
CA TYR A 71 -16.27 -0.16 -4.20
C TYR A 71 -16.44 -0.26 -2.68
N GLY A 72 -15.80 0.62 -1.92
CA GLY A 72 -15.78 0.55 -0.47
C GLY A 72 -14.81 -0.51 0.06
N TYR A 73 -14.68 -0.52 1.38
CA TYR A 73 -13.93 -1.54 2.12
C TYR A 73 -14.58 -1.75 3.49
N SER A 74 -14.33 -2.88 4.13
CA SER A 74 -15.00 -3.23 5.39
C SER A 74 -14.37 -2.63 6.65
N THR A 75 -13.20 -2.03 6.51
CA THR A 75 -12.47 -1.40 7.61
C THR A 75 -11.99 -0.02 7.20
N ASP A 76 -11.94 0.90 8.14
CA ASP A 76 -11.34 2.21 7.92
C ASP A 76 -9.84 2.08 7.62
N VAL A 77 -9.38 2.77 6.57
CA VAL A 77 -7.97 2.80 6.19
C VAL A 77 -7.51 4.23 5.94
N PHE A 78 -6.27 4.52 6.32
CA PHE A 78 -5.63 5.81 6.06
C PHE A 78 -4.81 5.75 4.78
N VAL A 79 -5.04 6.73 3.91
CA VAL A 79 -4.13 7.03 2.81
C VAL A 79 -3.06 7.97 3.33
N MET A 80 -1.83 7.53 3.27
CA MET A 80 -0.65 8.28 3.69
C MET A 80 0.17 8.70 2.47
N LYS A 81 0.97 9.76 2.61
CA LYS A 81 1.88 10.23 1.56
C LYS A 81 3.24 10.62 2.09
N CYS A 82 4.27 10.24 1.33
CA CYS A 82 5.63 10.72 1.48
C CYS A 82 5.91 11.64 0.27
N PRO A 83 6.05 12.96 0.46
CA PRO A 83 6.29 13.88 -0.66
C PRO A 83 7.69 13.71 -1.27
N MET A 84 8.67 13.21 -0.49
CA MET A 84 10.06 13.09 -0.93
C MET A 84 10.37 11.80 -1.69
N ALA A 85 9.45 10.82 -1.70
CA ALA A 85 9.65 9.58 -2.41
C ALA A 85 9.89 9.82 -3.91
N PHE A 86 10.73 9.00 -4.54
CA PHE A 86 11.06 9.06 -5.97
C PHE A 86 11.46 10.46 -6.44
N ASN A 87 12.54 11.01 -5.86
CA ASN A 87 13.08 12.32 -6.19
C ASN A 87 12.04 13.44 -6.08
N ASN A 88 11.32 13.50 -4.95
CA ASN A 88 10.27 14.50 -4.67
C ASN A 88 9.03 14.42 -5.58
N THR A 89 8.87 13.36 -6.37
CA THR A 89 7.62 13.10 -7.11
C THR A 89 6.49 12.70 -6.16
N GLY A 90 6.87 12.09 -5.03
CA GLY A 90 5.99 11.65 -3.98
C GLY A 90 5.38 10.27 -4.23
N ALA A 91 4.95 9.64 -3.15
CA ALA A 91 4.34 8.32 -3.18
C ALA A 91 3.32 8.16 -2.05
N THR A 92 2.40 7.22 -2.22
CA THR A 92 1.27 6.98 -1.32
C THR A 92 1.30 5.56 -0.78
N TRP A 93 0.74 5.33 0.39
CA TRP A 93 0.52 3.99 0.94
C TRP A 93 -0.77 3.94 1.75
N LEU A 94 -1.21 2.71 2.06
CA LEU A 94 -2.35 2.44 2.94
C LEU A 94 -1.87 1.88 4.28
N GLN A 95 -2.51 2.29 5.37
CA GLN A 95 -2.33 1.68 6.69
C GLN A 95 -3.61 1.80 7.52
N THR A 96 -3.83 0.88 8.45
CA THR A 96 -4.99 0.87 9.37
C THR A 96 -4.74 1.69 10.63
N ASP A 97 -3.47 1.86 11.03
CA ASP A 97 -3.07 2.72 12.16
C ASP A 97 -2.91 4.19 11.71
N LYS A 98 -2.99 5.14 12.63
CA LYS A 98 -2.64 6.55 12.41
C LYS A 98 -1.14 6.82 12.57
N ASP A 99 -0.42 5.98 13.29
CA ASP A 99 1.02 6.11 13.48
C ASP A 99 1.75 5.95 12.15
N LEU A 100 2.45 6.99 11.72
CA LEU A 100 3.10 7.02 10.41
C LEU A 100 4.23 6.00 10.33
N ILE A 101 4.12 5.14 9.32
CA ILE A 101 5.04 4.05 9.02
C ILE A 101 5.41 4.16 7.54
N ASN A 102 6.45 4.95 7.24
CA ASN A 102 6.85 5.28 5.88
C ASN A 102 7.65 4.13 5.24
N PRO A 103 7.13 3.47 4.19
CA PRO A 103 7.84 2.37 3.54
C PRO A 103 8.93 2.88 2.58
N TYR A 104 8.90 4.14 2.17
CA TYR A 104 9.79 4.66 1.11
C TYR A 104 11.18 5.05 1.61
N PHE A 105 11.35 5.18 2.93
CA PHE A 105 12.63 5.57 3.52
C PHE A 105 12.97 4.67 4.71
N GLY A 106 14.27 4.49 4.93
CA GLY A 106 14.81 3.65 5.99
C GLY A 106 14.45 4.12 7.40
N ALA A 107 15.08 3.48 8.40
CA ALA A 107 14.75 3.68 9.81
C ALA A 107 14.76 5.16 10.26
N GLU A 108 15.61 5.99 9.64
CA GLU A 108 15.77 7.41 9.99
C GLU A 108 14.55 8.30 9.64
N MET A 109 13.72 7.90 8.68
CA MET A 109 12.56 8.69 8.22
C MET A 109 11.25 7.91 8.28
N PHE A 110 11.25 6.84 9.08
CA PHE A 110 10.13 5.93 9.22
C PHE A 110 8.84 6.60 9.72
N LYS A 111 8.95 7.68 10.52
CA LYS A 111 7.80 8.46 11.01
C LYS A 111 7.46 9.67 10.14
N CYS A 112 8.15 9.86 9.01
CA CYS A 112 7.97 11.02 8.16
C CYS A 112 6.89 10.77 7.11
N GLY A 113 5.98 11.72 6.94
CA GLY A 113 4.89 11.65 5.97
C GLY A 113 3.68 12.40 6.47
N ASN A 114 2.59 12.28 5.74
CA ASN A 114 1.35 12.96 6.05
C ASN A 114 0.18 12.01 5.86
N VAL A 115 -0.79 12.07 6.76
CA VAL A 115 -2.14 11.55 6.51
C VAL A 115 -2.79 12.42 5.46
N LEU A 116 -3.17 11.85 4.32
CA LEU A 116 -3.91 12.57 3.28
C LEU A 116 -5.41 12.47 3.49
N SER A 117 -5.90 11.27 3.75
CA SER A 117 -7.33 11.01 3.89
C SER A 117 -7.57 9.72 4.67
N GLN A 118 -8.75 9.60 5.25
CA GLN A 118 -9.29 8.35 5.76
C GLN A 118 -10.37 7.90 4.76
N LEU A 119 -10.27 6.65 4.30
CA LEU A 119 -11.30 5.99 3.52
C LEU A 119 -12.15 5.21 4.51
N TYR A 120 -13.44 5.54 4.56
CA TYR A 120 -14.38 4.97 5.51
C TYR A 120 -15.06 3.74 4.93
N HIS A 121 -15.52 2.89 5.84
CA HIS A 121 -16.41 1.79 5.51
C HIS A 121 -17.62 2.26 4.68
N ALA A 122 -17.89 1.57 3.56
CA ALA A 122 -19.14 1.74 2.84
C ALA A 122 -20.23 0.99 3.64
N GLU A 123 -21.10 1.72 4.33
CA GLU A 123 -22.27 1.13 4.96
C GLU A 123 -23.12 0.46 3.87
N GLU A 124 -23.41 -0.84 4.04
CA GLU A 124 -24.39 -1.54 3.21
C GLU A 124 -25.73 -0.81 3.33
N ASN A 125 -26.23 -0.25 2.23
CA ASN A 125 -27.62 0.23 2.13
C ASN A 125 -28.57 -0.95 1.90
#